data_AF-A0A925ZA62-F1
#
_entry.id   AF-A0A925ZA62-F1
#
_cell.length_a   1.000
_cell.length_b   1.000
_cell.length_c   1.000
_cell.angle_alpha   90.00
_cell.angle_beta   90.00
_cell.angle_gamma   90.00
#
_symmetry.space_group_name_H-M   'P 1'
#
loop_
_entity.id
_entity.type
_entity.pdbx_description
1 polymer ?
#
loop_
_entity_poly.entity_id
_entity_poly.type
_entity_poly.pdbx_seq_one_letter_code
_entity_poly.pdbx_strand_id
1 'polypeptide(L)'
;MPSPARLRTTEVASPESAAFKHRLDRIYLRYTLGFIGFVGLLAVLEQTGMPRRWIGVTFLLATVGLYAAIGIISRTTDAAEYYVAGRRVPAMYNGMATAADWMSAASFIGLAGTLYLQGYGGLAYVMGWTGGFVLVALLLAPYLRKFGQYTIPDFLAARYGGRAPRLIGLIAAVLCSFVYLVAQIYGVGLITTQLTGVDFVLGIFLGLGGVLVCSFLGGMRAVTWTQVAQYIILVVAYLIPVVWLSVKQTGVPVPQLIIGQQLAKVSEREKQLLVDPKELEVRALFKARADDYANKLKDVPTALATDRAEAQQRSRALKEANAPLREIQAADKALATQPKSEAEARETWTRAQAVDAA
;
A
#
# COMPACT_ATOMS: atom_id res chain seq x y z
N MET A 1 50.66 15.64 0.89
CA MET A 1 49.57 15.76 -0.09
C MET A 1 49.56 14.53 -0.98
N PRO A 2 48.59 13.60 -0.85
CA PRO A 2 48.46 12.48 -1.77
C PRO A 2 47.68 12.90 -3.04
N SER A 3 48.17 12.41 -4.18
CA SER A 3 47.71 12.70 -5.55
C SER A 3 46.22 12.36 -5.80
N PRO A 4 45.43 13.23 -6.47
CA PRO A 4 44.05 12.97 -6.84
C PRO A 4 43.99 12.37 -8.26
N ALA A 5 44.23 11.07 -8.39
CA ALA A 5 44.03 10.38 -9.68
C ALA A 5 43.71 8.90 -9.48
N ARG A 6 42.44 8.59 -9.19
CA ARG A 6 41.82 7.29 -9.47
C ARG A 6 40.28 7.42 -9.38
N LEU A 7 39.71 8.16 -10.33
CA LEU A 7 38.28 8.17 -10.60
C LEU A 7 38.07 7.74 -12.06
N ARG A 8 37.20 6.74 -12.22
CA ARG A 8 36.78 6.07 -13.47
C ARG A 8 37.69 4.96 -13.99
N THR A 9 37.61 3.80 -13.34
CA THR A 9 37.54 2.55 -14.08
C THR A 9 36.08 2.18 -14.24
N THR A 10 35.57 2.25 -15.47
CA THR A 10 34.44 1.39 -15.86
C THR A 10 34.90 -0.04 -15.62
N GLU A 11 34.47 -0.65 -14.51
CA GLU A 11 34.64 -2.08 -14.28
C GLU A 11 33.99 -2.81 -15.45
N VAL A 12 34.81 -3.29 -16.38
CA VAL A 12 34.39 -4.27 -17.38
C VAL A 12 33.98 -5.49 -16.57
N ALA A 13 32.68 -5.80 -16.59
CA ALA A 13 32.11 -6.93 -15.89
C ALA A 13 32.93 -8.19 -16.23
N SER A 14 33.41 -8.92 -15.22
CA SER A 14 34.17 -10.15 -15.45
C SER A 14 33.35 -11.12 -16.31
N PRO A 15 33.98 -11.95 -17.15
CA PRO A 15 33.27 -12.92 -18.00
C PRO A 15 32.28 -13.80 -17.22
N GLU A 16 32.63 -14.15 -15.98
CA GLU A 16 31.79 -14.90 -15.05
C GLU A 16 30.55 -14.10 -14.61
N SER A 17 30.70 -12.81 -14.29
CA SER A 17 29.58 -11.94 -13.92
C SER A 17 28.63 -11.68 -15.10
N ALA A 18 29.17 -11.56 -16.32
CA ALA A 18 28.38 -11.41 -17.55
C ALA A 18 27.59 -12.71 -17.85
N ALA A 19 28.22 -13.87 -17.72
CA ALA A 19 27.57 -15.17 -17.88
C ALA A 19 26.48 -15.41 -16.82
N PHE A 20 26.73 -15.00 -15.57
CA PHE A 20 25.74 -15.05 -14.50
C PHE A 20 24.53 -14.17 -14.80
N LYS A 21 24.75 -12.91 -15.21
CA LYS A 21 23.68 -12.00 -15.61
C LYS A 21 22.87 -12.56 -16.78
N HIS A 22 23.53 -13.04 -17.83
CA HIS A 22 22.84 -13.62 -18.99
C HIS A 22 22.00 -14.86 -18.60
N ARG A 23 22.46 -15.67 -17.65
CA ARG A 23 21.69 -16.80 -17.12
C ARG A 23 20.43 -16.31 -16.40
N LEU A 24 20.54 -15.29 -15.57
CA LEU A 24 19.40 -14.66 -14.89
C LEU A 24 18.42 -14.07 -15.89
N ASP A 25 18.90 -13.33 -16.89
CA ASP A 25 18.06 -12.70 -17.92
C ASP A 25 17.21 -13.76 -18.63
N ARG A 26 17.81 -14.92 -18.95
CA ARG A 26 17.09 -16.05 -19.55
C ARG A 26 16.07 -16.68 -18.61
N ILE A 27 16.40 -16.83 -17.33
CA ILE A 27 15.47 -17.38 -16.31
C ILE A 27 14.26 -16.46 -16.16
N TYR A 28 14.50 -15.17 -15.96
CA TYR A 28 13.43 -14.20 -15.75
C TYR A 28 12.64 -13.91 -17.02
N LEU A 29 13.24 -13.99 -18.22
CA LEU A 29 12.49 -13.95 -19.47
C LEU A 29 11.52 -15.13 -19.59
N ARG A 30 11.98 -16.35 -19.33
CA ARG A 30 11.11 -17.55 -19.34
C ARG A 30 10.02 -17.45 -18.28
N TYR A 31 10.36 -16.95 -17.10
CA TYR A 31 9.39 -16.69 -16.04
C TYR A 31 8.33 -15.67 -16.49
N THR A 32 8.72 -14.55 -17.08
CA THR A 32 7.78 -13.53 -17.59
C THR A 32 6.86 -14.11 -18.66
N LEU A 33 7.40 -14.85 -19.63
CA LEU A 33 6.58 -15.50 -20.67
C LEU A 33 5.64 -16.54 -20.07
N GLY A 34 6.12 -17.35 -19.13
CA GLY A 34 5.30 -18.32 -18.40
C GLY A 34 4.20 -17.65 -17.58
N PHE A 35 4.49 -16.53 -16.93
CA PHE A 35 3.52 -15.74 -16.17
C PHE A 35 2.45 -15.14 -17.09
N ILE A 36 2.84 -14.55 -18.23
CA ILE A 36 1.89 -14.05 -19.24
C ILE A 36 0.99 -15.19 -19.75
N GLY A 37 1.58 -16.36 -20.05
CA GLY A 37 0.83 -17.55 -20.45
C GLY A 37 -0.13 -18.04 -19.36
N PHE A 38 0.30 -18.03 -18.10
CA PHE A 38 -0.54 -18.38 -16.94
C PHE A 38 -1.72 -17.43 -16.78
N VAL A 39 -1.49 -16.11 -16.88
CA VAL A 39 -2.57 -15.11 -16.85
C VAL A 39 -3.53 -15.29 -18.03
N GLY A 40 -3.00 -15.54 -19.24
CA GLY A 40 -3.81 -15.82 -20.42
C GLY A 40 -4.67 -17.08 -20.25
N LEU A 41 -4.12 -18.15 -19.69
CA LEU A 41 -4.85 -19.37 -19.37
C LEU A 41 -5.99 -19.10 -18.36
N LEU A 42 -5.71 -18.35 -17.29
CA LEU A 42 -6.74 -17.98 -16.31
C LEU A 42 -7.84 -17.12 -16.95
N ALA A 43 -7.51 -16.22 -17.87
CA ALA A 43 -8.49 -15.42 -18.60
C ALA A 43 -9.38 -16.28 -19.51
N VAL A 44 -8.82 -17.29 -20.18
CA VAL A 44 -9.61 -18.27 -20.95
C VAL A 44 -10.51 -19.07 -20.03
N LEU A 45 -9.99 -19.55 -18.89
CA LEU A 45 -10.76 -20.30 -17.91
C LEU A 45 -11.94 -19.47 -17.36
N GLU A 46 -11.72 -18.18 -17.10
CA GLU A 46 -12.79 -17.24 -16.71
C GLU A 46 -13.89 -17.18 -17.78
N GLN A 47 -13.52 -17.04 -19.06
CA GLN A 47 -14.46 -16.99 -20.18
C GLN A 47 -15.22 -18.30 -20.37
N THR A 48 -14.61 -19.45 -20.06
CA THR A 48 -15.27 -20.76 -20.09
C THR A 48 -16.17 -21.05 -18.88
N GLY A 49 -16.30 -20.11 -17.94
CA GLY A 49 -17.22 -20.19 -16.81
C GLY A 49 -16.59 -20.58 -15.47
N MET A 50 -15.25 -20.58 -15.34
CA MET A 50 -14.60 -20.82 -14.06
C MET A 50 -15.00 -19.73 -13.05
N PRO A 51 -15.50 -20.08 -11.84
CA PRO A 51 -15.89 -19.09 -10.85
C PRO A 51 -14.69 -18.25 -10.41
N ARG A 52 -14.88 -16.93 -10.27
CA ARG A 52 -13.83 -15.97 -9.87
C ARG A 52 -13.07 -16.36 -8.60
N ARG A 53 -13.76 -17.00 -7.65
CA ARG A 53 -13.14 -17.50 -6.40
C ARG A 53 -12.03 -18.52 -6.68
N TRP A 54 -12.25 -19.43 -7.63
CA TRP A 54 -11.26 -20.45 -7.99
C TRP A 54 -10.07 -19.85 -8.74
N ILE A 55 -10.29 -18.80 -9.54
CA ILE A 55 -9.22 -18.03 -10.17
C ILE A 55 -8.33 -17.39 -9.09
N GLY A 56 -8.95 -16.71 -8.11
CA GLY A 56 -8.24 -16.08 -7.00
C GLY A 56 -7.41 -17.08 -6.18
N VAL A 57 -8.00 -18.23 -5.82
CA VAL A 57 -7.29 -19.30 -5.09
C VAL A 57 -6.15 -19.88 -5.92
N THR A 58 -6.35 -20.15 -7.21
CA THR A 58 -5.30 -20.68 -8.09
C THR A 58 -4.13 -19.72 -8.21
N PHE A 59 -4.42 -18.42 -8.38
CA PHE A 59 -3.39 -17.38 -8.44
C PHE A 59 -2.60 -17.27 -7.13
N LEU A 60 -3.30 -17.30 -5.99
CA LEU A 60 -2.68 -17.25 -4.67
C LEU A 60 -1.76 -18.46 -4.43
N LEU A 61 -2.26 -19.67 -4.66
CA LEU A 61 -1.48 -20.89 -4.44
C LEU A 61 -0.29 -21.01 -5.41
N ALA A 62 -0.47 -20.62 -6.67
CA ALA A 62 0.62 -20.60 -7.65
C ALA A 62 1.74 -19.63 -7.25
N THR A 63 1.39 -18.42 -6.79
CA THR A 63 2.38 -17.43 -6.35
C THR A 63 3.08 -17.82 -5.04
N VAL A 64 2.33 -18.31 -4.04
CA VAL A 64 2.91 -18.83 -2.79
C VAL A 64 3.84 -20.02 -3.07
N GLY A 65 3.41 -20.98 -3.90
CA GLY A 65 4.20 -22.14 -4.28
C GLY A 65 5.48 -21.76 -5.03
N LEU A 66 5.39 -20.81 -5.96
CA LEU A 66 6.55 -20.27 -6.67
C LEU A 66 7.57 -19.65 -5.70
N TYR A 67 7.12 -18.80 -4.77
CA TYR A 67 8.02 -18.14 -3.84
C TYR A 67 8.67 -19.13 -2.86
N ALA A 68 7.90 -20.12 -2.38
CA ALA A 68 8.43 -21.21 -1.59
C ALA A 68 9.49 -22.01 -2.37
N ALA A 69 9.25 -22.32 -3.64
CA ALA A 69 10.21 -23.01 -4.49
C ALA A 69 11.51 -22.21 -4.68
N ILE A 70 11.42 -20.90 -4.93
CA ILE A 70 12.59 -20.01 -5.00
C ILE A 70 13.36 -20.03 -3.68
N GLY A 71 12.66 -20.01 -2.54
CA GLY A 71 13.24 -20.10 -1.21
C GLY A 71 14.02 -21.40 -0.97
N ILE A 72 13.43 -22.53 -1.34
CA ILE A 72 14.06 -23.86 -1.22
C ILE A 72 15.31 -23.97 -2.11
N ILE A 73 15.22 -23.51 -3.36
CA ILE A 73 16.34 -23.55 -4.32
C ILE A 73 17.47 -22.59 -3.91
N SER A 74 17.12 -21.49 -3.24
CA SER A 74 18.07 -20.46 -2.78
C SER A 74 18.64 -20.73 -1.38
N ARG A 75 18.35 -21.90 -0.79
CA ARG A 75 18.79 -22.26 0.56
C ARG A 75 20.31 -22.14 0.70
N THR A 76 20.75 -21.53 1.80
CA THR A 76 22.16 -21.32 2.09
C THR A 76 22.42 -21.31 3.60
N THR A 77 23.60 -21.78 4.00
CA THR A 77 24.12 -21.69 5.38
C THR A 77 25.30 -20.72 5.50
N ASP A 78 25.79 -20.18 4.39
CA ASP A 78 26.85 -19.18 4.39
C ASP A 78 26.30 -17.80 4.80
N ALA A 79 26.96 -17.14 5.74
CA ALA A 79 26.50 -15.88 6.30
C ALA A 79 26.51 -14.72 5.29
N ALA A 80 27.48 -14.66 4.38
CA ALA A 80 27.53 -13.61 3.37
C ALA A 80 26.42 -13.81 2.31
N GLU A 81 26.13 -15.06 1.95
CA GLU A 81 24.99 -15.40 1.10
C GLU A 81 23.65 -15.13 1.80
N TYR A 82 23.55 -15.46 3.09
CA TYR A 82 22.33 -15.28 3.86
C TYR A 82 22.01 -13.81 4.13
N TYR A 83 22.98 -12.99 4.52
CA TYR A 83 22.73 -11.59 4.92
C TYR A 83 22.87 -10.57 3.80
N VAL A 84 23.69 -10.83 2.77
CA VAL A 84 23.96 -9.85 1.68
C VAL A 84 23.94 -10.46 0.29
N ALA A 85 23.38 -11.68 0.15
CA ALA A 85 23.32 -12.41 -1.11
C ALA A 85 24.68 -12.51 -1.83
N GLY A 86 25.77 -12.63 -1.05
CA GLY A 86 27.15 -12.71 -1.56
C GLY A 86 27.63 -11.43 -2.28
N ARG A 87 26.89 -10.31 -2.18
CA ARG A 87 27.16 -9.04 -2.89
C ARG A 87 27.29 -9.17 -4.42
N ARG A 88 26.76 -10.24 -5.00
CA ARG A 88 26.86 -10.58 -6.44
C ARG A 88 25.61 -10.27 -7.26
N VAL A 89 24.54 -9.78 -6.62
CA VAL A 89 23.30 -9.41 -7.30
C VAL A 89 23.57 -8.24 -8.26
N PRO A 90 23.28 -8.36 -9.56
CA PRO A 90 23.49 -7.27 -10.50
C PRO A 90 22.57 -6.08 -10.19
N ALA A 91 23.04 -4.86 -10.49
CA ALA A 91 22.37 -3.62 -10.11
C ALA A 91 20.90 -3.54 -10.55
N MET A 92 20.58 -3.99 -11.77
CA MET A 92 19.20 -4.00 -12.28
C MET A 92 18.28 -4.88 -11.42
N TYR A 93 18.71 -6.10 -11.10
CA TYR A 93 17.94 -7.03 -10.27
C TYR A 93 17.78 -6.53 -8.84
N ASN A 94 18.82 -5.91 -8.28
CA ASN A 94 18.71 -5.29 -6.96
C ASN A 94 17.72 -4.11 -6.98
N GLY A 95 17.71 -3.31 -8.06
CA GLY A 95 16.73 -2.24 -8.26
C GLY A 95 15.30 -2.76 -8.40
N MET A 96 15.09 -3.84 -9.16
CA MET A 96 13.79 -4.52 -9.27
C MET A 96 13.31 -5.04 -7.92
N ALA A 97 14.20 -5.69 -7.16
CA ALA A 97 13.90 -6.20 -5.83
C ALA A 97 13.50 -5.08 -4.86
N THR A 98 14.26 -3.99 -4.89
CA THR A 98 13.99 -2.79 -4.09
C THR A 98 12.66 -2.12 -4.50
N ALA A 99 12.35 -2.07 -5.78
CA ALA A 99 11.10 -1.51 -6.27
C ALA A 99 9.89 -2.38 -5.90
N ALA A 100 10.03 -3.72 -5.87
CA ALA A 100 8.98 -4.60 -5.35
C ALA A 100 8.75 -4.39 -3.85
N ASP A 101 9.82 -4.24 -3.07
CA ASP A 101 9.71 -3.96 -1.62
C ASP A 101 9.04 -2.59 -1.34
N TRP A 102 9.35 -1.60 -2.19
CA TRP A 102 8.68 -0.30 -2.17
C TRP A 102 7.17 -0.41 -2.49
N MET A 103 6.76 -1.41 -3.27
CA MET A 103 5.37 -1.67 -3.67
C MET A 103 4.70 -2.71 -2.77
N SER A 104 4.51 -2.34 -1.51
CA SER A 104 3.91 -3.19 -0.48
C SER A 104 2.39 -2.96 -0.30
N ALA A 105 1.75 -3.67 0.64
CA ALA A 105 0.33 -3.47 0.93
C ALA A 105 0.03 -2.05 1.41
N ALA A 106 0.95 -1.42 2.13
CA ALA A 106 0.86 -0.01 2.50
C ALA A 106 0.82 0.89 1.27
N SER A 107 1.64 0.60 0.26
CA SER A 107 1.71 1.38 -0.97
C SER A 107 0.49 1.16 -1.85
N PHE A 108 -0.04 -0.07 -1.93
CA PHE A 108 -1.20 -0.38 -2.77
C PHE A 108 -2.52 0.08 -2.13
N ILE A 109 -2.79 -0.37 -0.90
CA ILE A 109 -4.05 -0.08 -0.18
C ILE A 109 -4.00 1.32 0.42
N GLY A 110 -2.89 1.67 1.08
CA GLY A 110 -2.74 2.94 1.77
C GLY A 110 -2.78 4.11 0.79
N LEU A 111 -2.07 4.04 -0.34
CA LEU A 111 -2.12 5.12 -1.33
C LEU A 111 -3.51 5.27 -1.94
N ALA A 112 -4.17 4.17 -2.30
CA ALA A 112 -5.53 4.21 -2.83
C ALA A 112 -6.49 4.86 -1.82
N GLY A 113 -6.40 4.49 -0.53
CA GLY A 113 -7.19 5.10 0.53
C GLY A 113 -6.87 6.59 0.75
N THR A 114 -5.60 6.96 0.78
CA THR A 114 -5.17 8.36 0.94
C THR A 114 -5.64 9.23 -0.23
N LEU A 115 -5.49 8.78 -1.48
CA LEU A 115 -5.97 9.53 -2.64
C LEU A 115 -7.49 9.58 -2.71
N TYR A 116 -8.18 8.53 -2.28
CA TYR A 116 -9.64 8.53 -2.19
C TYR A 116 -10.14 9.58 -1.18
N LEU A 117 -9.48 9.71 -0.02
CA LEU A 117 -9.88 10.63 1.04
C LEU A 117 -9.38 12.08 0.85
N GLN A 118 -8.17 12.25 0.29
CA GLN A 118 -7.49 13.56 0.22
C GLN A 118 -7.45 14.12 -1.20
N GLY A 119 -7.93 13.37 -2.20
CA GLY A 119 -7.91 13.77 -3.61
C GLY A 119 -6.52 14.20 -4.07
N TYR A 120 -6.46 15.35 -4.75
CA TYR A 120 -5.21 15.92 -5.28
C TYR A 120 -4.17 16.22 -4.19
N GLY A 121 -4.60 16.61 -2.99
CA GLY A 121 -3.70 16.89 -1.86
C GLY A 121 -2.86 15.68 -1.46
N GLY A 122 -3.40 14.46 -1.62
CA GLY A 122 -2.68 13.22 -1.36
C GLY A 122 -1.49 12.97 -2.32
N LEU A 123 -1.42 13.65 -3.47
CA LEU A 123 -0.28 13.52 -4.38
C LEU A 123 1.01 14.12 -3.80
N ALA A 124 0.93 15.09 -2.90
CA ALA A 124 2.10 15.62 -2.20
C ALA A 124 2.79 14.53 -1.37
N TYR A 125 2.01 13.62 -0.77
CA TYR A 125 2.52 12.46 -0.05
C TYR A 125 3.30 11.52 -0.97
N VAL A 126 2.76 11.24 -2.16
CA VAL A 126 3.44 10.42 -3.19
C VAL A 126 4.76 11.03 -3.62
N MET A 127 4.75 12.33 -3.93
CA MET A 127 5.92 13.07 -4.39
C MET A 127 7.00 13.14 -3.30
N GLY A 128 6.62 13.46 -2.06
CA GLY A 128 7.54 13.56 -0.94
C GLY A 128 8.19 12.21 -0.61
N TRP A 129 7.40 11.15 -0.55
CA TRP A 129 7.91 9.80 -0.26
C TRP A 129 8.81 9.27 -1.39
N THR A 130 8.39 9.41 -2.66
CA THR A 130 9.20 8.98 -3.82
C THR A 130 10.48 9.80 -3.93
N GLY A 131 10.40 11.12 -3.75
CA GLY A 131 11.56 12.00 -3.73
C GLY A 131 12.54 11.66 -2.61
N GLY A 132 12.03 11.37 -1.40
CA GLY A 132 12.83 10.89 -0.28
C GLY A 132 13.59 9.60 -0.61
N PHE A 133 12.96 8.67 -1.32
CA PHE A 133 13.61 7.44 -1.76
C PHE A 133 14.79 7.70 -2.70
N VAL A 134 14.62 8.62 -3.66
CA VAL A 134 15.70 9.05 -4.56
C VAL A 134 16.85 9.70 -3.78
N LEU A 135 16.54 10.57 -2.81
CA LEU A 135 17.55 11.21 -1.96
C LEU A 135 18.35 10.18 -1.16
N VAL A 136 17.69 9.18 -0.56
CA VAL A 136 18.37 8.09 0.15
C VAL A 136 19.27 7.30 -0.80
N ALA A 137 18.79 6.98 -1.99
CA ALA A 137 19.55 6.22 -3.00
C ALA A 137 20.80 6.97 -3.49
N LEU A 138 20.72 8.30 -3.65
CA LEU A 138 21.84 9.10 -4.15
C LEU A 138 22.80 9.56 -3.04
N LEU A 139 22.29 9.91 -1.87
CA LEU A 139 23.06 10.57 -0.81
C LEU A 139 23.53 9.62 0.27
N LEU A 140 22.80 8.54 0.57
CA LEU A 140 23.11 7.66 1.70
C LEU A 140 23.63 6.29 1.24
N ALA A 141 22.98 5.67 0.26
CA ALA A 141 23.32 4.33 -0.20
C ALA A 141 24.80 4.16 -0.64
N PRO A 142 25.45 5.14 -1.31
CA PRO A 142 26.85 5.00 -1.70
C PRO A 142 27.80 4.92 -0.49
N TYR A 143 27.51 5.65 0.60
CA TYR A 143 28.32 5.62 1.81
C TYR A 143 28.14 4.31 2.59
N LEU A 144 26.90 3.85 2.73
CA LEU A 144 26.60 2.56 3.36
C LEU A 144 27.25 1.40 2.60
N ARG A 145 27.22 1.44 1.25
CA ARG A 145 27.88 0.42 0.41
C ARG A 145 29.39 0.41 0.60
N LYS A 146 30.03 1.57 0.74
CA LYS A 146 31.48 1.69 1.02
C LYS A 146 31.84 1.22 2.43
N PHE A 147 30.93 1.39 3.40
CA PHE A 147 31.15 0.97 4.79
C PHE A 147 31.15 -0.56 4.96
N GLY A 148 30.36 -1.28 4.15
CA GLY A 148 30.48 -2.73 3.98
C GLY A 148 29.98 -3.60 5.14
N GLN A 149 29.48 -3.02 6.24
CA GLN A 149 28.83 -3.77 7.33
C GLN A 149 27.40 -4.19 7.01
N TYR A 150 26.85 -5.09 7.82
CA TYR A 150 25.52 -5.68 7.62
C TYR A 150 24.36 -4.78 8.08
N THR A 151 24.58 -3.85 9.02
CA THR A 151 23.47 -3.14 9.68
C THR A 151 23.70 -1.62 9.81
N ILE A 152 22.62 -0.84 9.79
CA ILE A 152 22.64 0.61 10.06
C ILE A 152 23.12 0.92 11.50
N PRO A 153 22.70 0.19 12.55
CA PRO A 153 23.24 0.39 13.89
C PRO A 153 24.77 0.28 13.97
N ASP A 154 25.39 -0.65 13.23
CA ASP A 154 26.84 -0.77 13.17
C ASP A 154 27.50 0.41 12.46
N PHE A 155 26.84 0.95 11.44
CA PHE A 155 27.28 2.19 10.80
C PHE A 155 27.26 3.36 11.79
N LEU A 156 26.18 3.51 12.56
CA LEU A 156 26.09 4.57 13.57
C LEU A 156 27.15 4.40 14.67
N ALA A 157 27.39 3.17 15.12
CA ALA A 157 28.41 2.85 16.10
C ALA A 157 29.82 3.23 15.62
N ALA A 158 30.16 2.89 14.37
CA ALA A 158 31.46 3.21 13.79
C ALA A 158 31.61 4.70 13.48
N ARG A 159 30.53 5.38 13.10
CA ARG A 159 30.57 6.79 12.71
C ARG A 159 30.66 7.75 13.90
N TYR A 160 29.95 7.46 14.98
CA TYR A 160 29.81 8.35 16.14
C TYR A 160 30.53 7.83 17.40
N GLY A 161 30.94 6.56 17.41
CA GLY A 161 31.60 5.94 18.54
C GLY A 161 30.63 5.56 19.67
N GLY A 162 30.97 4.48 20.38
CA GLY A 162 30.27 4.07 21.61
C GLY A 162 29.07 3.15 21.40
N ARG A 163 28.59 2.60 22.53
CA ARG A 163 27.45 1.65 22.57
C ARG A 163 26.10 2.35 22.44
N ALA A 164 26.00 3.62 22.83
CA ALA A 164 24.74 4.37 22.82
C ALA A 164 24.19 4.59 21.40
N PRO A 165 24.96 5.07 20.39
CA PRO A 165 24.44 5.22 19.02
C PRO A 165 24.01 3.90 18.39
N ARG A 166 24.72 2.79 18.70
CA ARG A 166 24.32 1.45 18.27
C ARG A 166 22.96 1.07 18.86
N LEU A 167 22.76 1.27 20.16
CA LEU A 167 21.52 0.91 20.83
C LEU A 167 20.34 1.74 20.33
N ILE A 168 20.53 3.04 20.15
CA ILE A 168 19.50 3.93 19.58
C ILE A 168 19.14 3.48 18.16
N GLY A 169 20.15 3.20 17.32
CA GLY A 169 19.93 2.70 15.97
C GLY A 169 19.19 1.36 15.95
N LEU A 170 19.54 0.44 16.85
CA LEU A 170 18.87 -0.86 16.99
C LEU A 170 17.39 -0.68 17.37
N ILE A 171 17.11 0.11 18.41
CA ILE A 171 15.74 0.38 18.86
C ILE A 171 14.92 1.03 17.75
N ALA A 172 15.48 2.04 17.07
CA ALA A 172 14.81 2.71 15.95
C ALA A 172 14.52 1.73 14.79
N ALA A 173 15.49 0.90 14.41
CA ALA A 173 15.31 -0.09 13.35
C ALA A 173 14.22 -1.11 13.69
N VAL A 174 14.22 -1.64 14.93
CA VAL A 174 13.21 -2.59 15.40
C VAL A 174 11.84 -1.94 15.47
N LEU A 175 11.73 -0.72 16.03
CA LEU A 175 10.46 -0.01 16.15
C LEU A 175 9.82 0.27 14.78
N CYS A 176 10.60 0.85 13.85
CA CYS A 176 10.12 1.11 12.50
C CYS A 176 9.71 -0.17 11.78
N SER A 177 10.52 -1.23 11.88
CA SER A 177 10.23 -2.53 11.24
C SER A 177 8.98 -3.18 11.82
N PHE A 178 8.79 -3.12 13.14
CA PHE A 178 7.64 -3.73 13.81
C PHE A 178 6.34 -3.02 13.46
N VAL A 179 6.31 -1.69 13.51
CA VAL A 179 5.14 -0.90 13.12
C VAL A 179 4.77 -1.20 11.66
N TYR A 180 5.77 -1.25 10.77
CA TYR A 180 5.55 -1.58 9.37
C TYR A 180 5.01 -3.01 9.19
N LEU A 181 5.59 -3.98 9.88
CA LEU A 181 5.19 -5.38 9.82
C LEU A 181 3.71 -5.58 10.21
N VAL A 182 3.24 -4.89 11.26
CA VAL A 182 1.82 -4.97 11.68
C VAL A 182 0.89 -4.55 10.54
N ALA A 183 1.19 -3.43 9.88
CA ALA A 183 0.40 -2.96 8.75
C ALA A 183 0.41 -3.95 7.57
N GLN A 184 1.56 -4.57 7.28
CA GLN A 184 1.67 -5.57 6.21
C GLN A 184 0.89 -6.86 6.53
N ILE A 185 0.95 -7.34 7.77
CA ILE A 185 0.21 -8.53 8.21
C ILE A 185 -1.30 -8.30 8.07
N TYR A 186 -1.79 -7.13 8.49
CA TYR A 186 -3.18 -6.75 8.32
C TYR A 186 -3.57 -6.70 6.83
N GLY A 187 -2.73 -6.09 5.99
CA GLY A 187 -2.92 -6.05 4.54
C GLY A 187 -3.02 -7.43 3.90
N VAL A 188 -2.13 -8.36 4.28
CA VAL A 188 -2.16 -9.75 3.82
C VAL A 188 -3.46 -10.45 4.22
N GLY A 189 -3.90 -10.30 5.48
CA GLY A 189 -5.16 -10.84 5.97
C GLY A 189 -6.37 -10.30 5.20
N LEU A 190 -6.42 -8.99 4.99
CA LEU A 190 -7.51 -8.31 4.27
C LEU A 190 -7.60 -8.79 2.81
N ILE A 191 -6.48 -8.81 2.09
CA ILE A 191 -6.42 -9.25 0.69
C ILE A 191 -6.83 -10.72 0.57
N THR A 192 -6.30 -11.59 1.44
CA THR A 192 -6.56 -13.03 1.37
C THR A 192 -8.03 -13.33 1.66
N THR A 193 -8.61 -12.67 2.66
CA THR A 193 -10.04 -12.78 3.00
C THR A 193 -10.90 -12.35 1.83
N GLN A 194 -10.60 -11.20 1.21
CA GLN A 194 -11.42 -10.69 0.12
C GLN A 194 -11.32 -11.51 -1.17
N LEU A 195 -10.14 -12.05 -1.49
CA LEU A 195 -9.95 -12.80 -2.74
C LEU A 195 -10.42 -14.26 -2.65
N THR A 196 -10.29 -14.89 -1.48
CA THR A 196 -10.55 -16.33 -1.34
C THR A 196 -11.77 -16.65 -0.46
N GLY A 197 -12.26 -15.67 0.31
CA GLY A 197 -13.36 -15.83 1.27
C GLY A 197 -12.99 -16.68 2.48
N VAL A 198 -11.70 -16.93 2.73
CA VAL A 198 -11.23 -17.59 3.97
C VAL A 198 -11.27 -16.62 5.14
N ASP A 199 -11.33 -17.15 6.35
CA ASP A 199 -11.25 -16.35 7.57
C ASP A 199 -9.97 -15.49 7.61
N PHE A 200 -10.05 -14.30 8.20
CA PHE A 200 -8.96 -13.34 8.27
C PHE A 200 -7.71 -13.90 8.94
N VAL A 201 -7.87 -14.64 10.05
CA VAL A 201 -6.74 -15.21 10.78
C VAL A 201 -6.10 -16.32 9.97
N LEU A 202 -6.91 -17.17 9.32
CA LEU A 202 -6.40 -18.21 8.44
C LEU A 202 -5.66 -17.61 7.22
N GLY A 203 -6.19 -16.53 6.64
CA GLY A 203 -5.55 -15.81 5.54
C GLY A 203 -4.18 -15.24 5.92
N ILE A 204 -4.04 -14.71 7.13
CA ILE A 204 -2.76 -14.29 7.71
C ILE A 204 -1.77 -15.46 7.75
N PHE A 205 -2.16 -16.61 8.31
CA PHE A 205 -1.26 -17.76 8.42
C PHE A 205 -0.83 -18.32 7.06
N LEU A 206 -1.74 -18.37 6.08
CA LEU A 206 -1.42 -18.80 4.72
C LEU A 206 -0.41 -17.86 4.04
N GLY A 207 -0.64 -16.54 4.15
CA GLY A 207 0.25 -15.54 3.56
C GLY A 207 1.62 -15.47 4.23
N LEU A 208 1.66 -15.39 5.57
CA LEU A 208 2.90 -15.38 6.34
C LEU A 208 3.67 -16.69 6.20
N GLY A 209 2.98 -17.84 6.25
CA GLY A 209 3.62 -19.15 6.13
C GLY A 209 4.49 -19.25 4.87
N GLY A 210 3.96 -18.83 3.73
CA GLY A 210 4.71 -18.81 2.46
C GLY A 210 5.94 -17.90 2.51
N VAL A 211 5.77 -16.67 3.03
CA VAL A 211 6.85 -15.68 3.13
C VAL A 211 7.95 -16.12 4.11
N LEU A 212 7.57 -16.72 5.23
CA LEU A 212 8.50 -17.22 6.24
C LEU A 212 9.30 -18.41 5.71
N VAL A 213 8.66 -19.36 5.03
CA VAL A 213 9.35 -20.51 4.42
C VAL A 213 10.42 -20.03 3.44
N CYS A 214 10.12 -19.04 2.58
CA CYS A 214 11.11 -18.59 1.61
C CYS A 214 12.24 -17.75 2.24
N SER A 215 11.92 -16.91 3.22
CA SER A 215 12.91 -16.00 3.84
C SER A 215 13.83 -16.71 4.85
N PHE A 216 13.32 -17.64 5.66
CA PHE A 216 14.14 -18.37 6.63
C PHE A 216 15.13 -19.34 5.97
N LEU A 217 14.76 -19.96 4.85
CA LEU A 217 15.61 -20.98 4.23
C LEU A 217 16.77 -20.37 3.45
N GLY A 218 16.56 -19.26 2.72
CA GLY A 218 17.57 -18.70 1.81
C GLY A 218 18.01 -17.27 2.10
N GLY A 219 17.54 -16.66 3.19
CA GLY A 219 17.94 -15.31 3.59
C GLY A 219 17.72 -14.25 2.51
N MET A 220 18.59 -13.24 2.47
CA MET A 220 18.55 -12.14 1.51
C MET A 220 18.60 -12.63 0.06
N ARG A 221 19.34 -13.71 -0.23
CA ARG A 221 19.37 -14.29 -1.59
C ARG A 221 17.99 -14.74 -2.04
N ALA A 222 17.28 -15.53 -1.22
CA ALA A 222 15.92 -15.95 -1.55
C ALA A 222 14.98 -14.75 -1.70
N VAL A 223 15.05 -13.81 -0.74
CA VAL A 223 14.22 -12.59 -0.73
C VAL A 223 14.44 -11.76 -1.99
N THR A 224 15.69 -11.54 -2.43
CA THR A 224 15.96 -10.80 -3.65
C THR A 224 15.35 -11.47 -4.87
N TRP A 225 15.50 -12.78 -5.04
CA TRP A 225 14.97 -13.48 -6.22
C TRP A 225 13.44 -13.57 -6.23
N THR A 226 12.80 -13.71 -5.06
CA THR A 226 11.34 -13.61 -4.96
C THR A 226 10.85 -12.19 -5.24
N GLN A 227 11.54 -11.17 -4.76
CA GLN A 227 11.20 -9.77 -5.02
C GLN A 227 11.34 -9.39 -6.51
N VAL A 228 12.34 -9.91 -7.23
CA VAL A 228 12.42 -9.72 -8.70
C VAL A 228 11.22 -10.37 -9.40
N ALA A 229 10.81 -11.57 -8.97
CA ALA A 229 9.63 -12.23 -9.53
C ALA A 229 8.34 -11.44 -9.24
N GLN A 230 8.22 -10.89 -8.02
CA GLN A 230 7.12 -10.00 -7.61
C GLN A 230 7.08 -8.72 -8.41
N TYR A 231 8.23 -8.09 -8.66
CA TYR A 231 8.34 -6.87 -9.47
C TYR A 231 7.71 -7.07 -10.86
N ILE A 232 8.01 -8.18 -11.53
CA ILE A 232 7.46 -8.50 -12.86
C ILE A 232 5.93 -8.62 -12.78
N ILE A 233 5.41 -9.33 -11.78
CA ILE A 233 3.96 -9.47 -11.57
C ILE A 233 3.32 -8.09 -11.35
N LEU A 234 3.90 -7.25 -10.50
CA LEU A 234 3.38 -5.92 -10.16
C LEU A 234 3.38 -4.97 -11.37
N VAL A 235 4.46 -4.97 -12.16
CA VAL A 235 4.53 -4.16 -13.37
C VAL A 235 3.43 -4.55 -14.35
N VAL A 236 3.21 -5.84 -14.57
CA VAL A 236 2.11 -6.32 -15.44
C VAL A 236 0.76 -5.93 -14.84
N ALA A 237 0.56 -6.15 -13.54
CA ALA A 237 -0.69 -5.87 -12.85
C ALA A 237 -1.08 -4.37 -12.88
N TYR A 238 -0.10 -3.46 -12.78
CA TYR A 238 -0.35 -2.02 -12.82
C TYR A 238 -0.42 -1.47 -14.25
N LEU A 239 0.39 -1.97 -15.18
CA LEU A 239 0.37 -1.45 -16.55
C LEU A 239 -0.87 -1.88 -17.31
N ILE A 240 -1.41 -3.09 -17.12
CA ILE A 240 -2.58 -3.56 -17.87
C ILE A 240 -3.78 -2.60 -17.74
N PRO A 241 -4.27 -2.25 -16.52
CA PRO A 241 -5.41 -1.35 -16.38
C PRO A 241 -5.14 0.05 -16.92
N VAL A 242 -3.93 0.57 -16.70
CA VAL A 242 -3.58 1.94 -17.10
C VAL A 242 -3.45 2.03 -18.63
N VAL A 243 -2.84 1.05 -19.28
CA VAL A 243 -2.77 0.96 -20.75
C VAL A 243 -4.16 0.77 -21.35
N TRP A 244 -4.98 -0.11 -20.77
CA TRP A 244 -6.36 -0.33 -21.23
C TRP A 244 -7.20 0.94 -21.16
N LEU A 245 -7.11 1.68 -20.04
CA LEU A 245 -7.79 2.96 -19.88
C LEU A 245 -7.29 4.00 -20.89
N SER A 246 -5.97 4.08 -21.08
CA SER A 246 -5.32 4.97 -22.05
C SER A 246 -5.85 4.73 -23.47
N VAL A 247 -5.92 3.47 -23.90
CA VAL A 247 -6.46 3.09 -25.21
C VAL A 247 -7.94 3.46 -25.32
N LYS A 248 -8.75 3.16 -24.31
CA LYS A 248 -10.19 3.51 -24.34
C LYS A 248 -10.46 5.01 -24.40
N GLN A 249 -9.63 5.83 -23.76
CA GLN A 249 -9.88 7.28 -23.66
C GLN A 249 -9.19 8.11 -24.75
N THR A 250 -8.10 7.61 -25.34
CA THR A 250 -7.27 8.37 -26.29
C THR A 250 -6.88 7.62 -27.56
N GLY A 251 -7.06 6.30 -27.59
CA GLY A 251 -6.54 5.44 -28.66
C GLY A 251 -5.03 5.15 -28.56
N VAL A 252 -4.30 5.79 -27.64
CA VAL A 252 -2.85 5.63 -27.49
C VAL A 252 -2.55 4.63 -26.36
N PRO A 253 -1.72 3.59 -26.57
CA PRO A 253 -1.42 2.58 -25.55
C PRO A 253 -0.31 2.99 -24.57
N VAL A 254 0.25 4.20 -24.71
CA VAL A 254 1.33 4.70 -23.85
C VAL A 254 0.76 5.78 -22.93
N PRO A 255 0.33 5.45 -21.70
CA PRO A 255 -0.33 6.38 -20.81
C PRO A 255 0.54 7.59 -20.47
N GLN A 256 1.86 7.41 -20.39
CA GLN A 256 2.81 8.47 -20.04
C GLN A 256 2.80 9.64 -21.03
N LEU A 257 2.50 9.39 -22.30
CA LEU A 257 2.48 10.42 -23.34
C LEU A 257 1.19 11.26 -23.31
N ILE A 258 0.11 10.72 -22.74
CA ILE A 258 -1.21 11.36 -22.77
C ILE A 258 -1.60 12.02 -21.44
N ILE A 259 -0.78 11.91 -20.40
CA ILE A 259 -1.08 12.45 -19.05
C ILE A 259 -1.51 13.91 -19.13
N GLY A 260 -0.81 14.74 -19.91
CA GLY A 260 -1.16 16.16 -20.04
C GLY A 260 -2.54 16.41 -20.64
N GLN A 261 -2.92 15.64 -21.66
CA GLN A 261 -4.24 15.75 -22.29
C GLN A 261 -5.36 15.27 -21.35
N GLN A 262 -5.12 14.19 -20.60
CA GLN A 262 -6.08 13.69 -19.63
C GLN A 262 -6.24 14.63 -18.45
N LEU A 263 -5.15 15.22 -17.97
CA LEU A 263 -5.20 16.21 -16.90
C LEU A 263 -6.06 17.42 -17.30
N ALA A 264 -5.90 17.91 -18.53
CA ALA A 264 -6.73 19.00 -19.05
C ALA A 264 -8.24 18.63 -19.06
N LYS A 265 -8.59 17.40 -19.48
CA LYS A 265 -9.97 16.91 -19.44
C LYS A 265 -10.51 16.79 -18.02
N VAL A 266 -9.69 16.30 -17.08
CA VAL A 266 -10.06 16.19 -15.67
C VAL A 266 -10.30 17.57 -15.06
N SER A 267 -9.39 18.54 -15.30
CA SER A 267 -9.56 19.91 -14.82
C SER A 267 -10.79 20.60 -15.39
N GLU A 268 -11.14 20.33 -16.65
CA GLU A 268 -12.37 20.86 -17.24
C GLU A 268 -13.61 20.21 -16.62
N ARG A 269 -13.58 18.90 -16.39
CA ARG A 269 -14.68 18.19 -15.74
C ARG A 269 -14.87 18.64 -14.29
N GLU A 270 -13.78 18.92 -13.59
CA GLU A 270 -13.80 19.49 -12.23
C GLU A 270 -14.51 20.84 -12.22
N LYS A 271 -14.19 21.75 -13.15
CA LYS A 271 -14.90 23.04 -13.28
C LYS A 271 -16.40 22.87 -13.52
N GLN A 272 -16.79 21.89 -14.35
CA GLN A 272 -18.20 21.59 -14.60
C GLN A 272 -18.90 21.07 -13.33
N LEU A 273 -18.25 20.19 -12.57
CA LEU A 273 -18.79 19.67 -11.32
C LEU A 273 -18.95 20.77 -10.27
N LEU A 274 -18.02 21.73 -10.21
CA LEU A 274 -18.10 22.86 -9.26
C LEU A 274 -19.35 23.73 -9.43
N VAL A 275 -19.93 23.75 -10.63
CA VAL A 275 -21.15 24.52 -10.94
C VAL A 275 -22.38 23.64 -11.16
N ASP A 276 -22.26 22.32 -10.98
CA ASP A 276 -23.37 21.41 -11.17
C ASP A 276 -24.45 21.66 -10.09
N PRO A 277 -25.73 21.84 -10.46
CA PRO A 277 -26.79 22.16 -9.50
C PRO A 277 -26.94 21.12 -8.37
N LYS A 278 -26.73 19.83 -8.68
CA LYS A 278 -26.86 18.76 -7.66
C LYS A 278 -25.67 18.76 -6.72
N GLU A 279 -24.47 19.01 -7.25
CA GLU A 279 -23.27 19.17 -6.42
C GLU A 279 -23.41 20.37 -5.47
N LEU A 280 -23.94 21.49 -5.97
CA LEU A 280 -24.24 22.66 -5.15
C LEU A 280 -25.30 22.39 -4.07
N GLU A 281 -26.34 21.63 -4.40
CA GLU A 281 -27.37 21.20 -3.44
C GLU A 281 -26.75 20.36 -2.31
N VAL A 282 -25.90 19.38 -2.66
CA VAL A 282 -25.18 18.55 -1.69
C VAL A 282 -24.31 19.43 -0.81
N ARG A 283 -23.49 20.33 -1.39
CA ARG A 283 -22.63 21.24 -0.61
C ARG A 283 -23.43 22.14 0.33
N ALA A 284 -24.59 22.63 -0.12
CA ALA A 284 -25.48 23.43 0.72
C ALA A 284 -26.01 22.62 1.91
N LEU A 285 -26.34 21.34 1.71
CA LEU A 285 -26.80 20.44 2.78
C LEU A 285 -25.68 20.11 3.77
N PHE A 286 -24.46 19.86 3.30
CA PHE A 286 -23.28 19.67 4.16
C PHE A 286 -23.00 20.93 4.98
N LYS A 287 -23.00 22.11 4.35
CA LYS A 287 -22.84 23.39 5.03
C LYS A 287 -23.93 23.62 6.08
N ALA A 288 -25.20 23.37 5.76
CA ALA A 288 -26.30 23.52 6.70
C ALA A 288 -26.15 22.63 7.94
N ARG A 289 -25.66 21.39 7.77
CA ARG A 289 -25.35 20.49 8.90
C ARG A 289 -24.16 20.99 9.71
N ALA A 290 -23.10 21.47 9.06
CA ALA A 290 -21.97 22.07 9.76
C ALA A 290 -22.39 23.30 10.59
N ASP A 291 -23.26 24.14 10.04
CA ASP A 291 -23.83 25.31 10.73
C ASP A 291 -24.75 24.90 11.91
N ASP A 292 -25.53 23.82 11.77
CA ASP A 292 -26.31 23.23 12.87
C ASP A 292 -25.40 22.78 14.02
N TYR A 293 -24.34 22.01 13.73
CA TYR A 293 -23.35 21.62 14.74
C TYR A 293 -22.66 22.84 15.38
N ALA A 294 -22.33 23.86 14.58
CA ALA A 294 -21.75 25.10 15.08
C ALA A 294 -22.69 25.79 16.08
N ASN A 295 -23.99 25.78 15.82
CA ASN A 295 -25.00 26.34 16.72
C ASN A 295 -25.16 25.49 17.99
N LYS A 296 -25.21 24.17 17.87
CA LYS A 296 -25.27 23.25 19.02
C LYS A 296 -24.05 23.38 19.95
N LEU A 297 -22.88 23.68 19.38
CA LEU A 297 -21.66 23.91 20.15
C LEU A 297 -21.63 25.23 20.94
N LYS A 298 -22.53 26.18 20.65
CA LYS A 298 -22.67 27.44 21.43
C LYS A 298 -23.28 27.20 22.80
N ASP A 299 -24.25 26.28 22.88
CA ASP A 299 -24.93 25.89 24.12
C ASP A 299 -25.19 24.38 24.13
N VAL A 300 -24.15 23.63 24.52
CA VAL A 300 -24.14 22.17 24.49
C VAL A 300 -25.17 21.55 25.44
N PRO A 301 -25.35 22.00 26.69
CA PRO A 301 -26.36 21.46 27.59
C PRO A 301 -27.78 21.53 27.01
N THR A 302 -28.17 22.70 26.49
CA THR A 302 -29.51 22.92 25.93
C THR A 302 -29.70 22.11 24.65
N ALA A 303 -28.73 22.14 23.73
CA ALA A 303 -28.79 21.40 22.48
C ALA A 303 -28.90 19.88 22.71
N LEU A 304 -28.17 19.33 23.69
CA LEU A 304 -28.20 17.91 24.00
C LEU A 304 -29.54 17.48 24.62
N ALA A 305 -30.11 18.34 25.47
CA ALA A 305 -31.44 18.09 26.03
C ALA A 305 -32.52 18.09 24.93
N THR A 306 -32.47 19.04 24.00
CA THR A 306 -33.38 19.12 22.85
C THR A 306 -33.25 17.91 21.93
N ASP A 307 -32.03 17.56 21.49
CA ASP A 307 -31.79 16.42 20.60
C ASP A 307 -32.28 15.09 21.22
N ARG A 308 -32.12 14.92 22.54
CA ARG A 308 -32.65 13.75 23.26
C ARG A 308 -34.17 13.75 23.32
N ALA A 309 -34.78 14.89 23.61
CA ALA A 309 -36.24 15.02 23.66
C ALA A 309 -36.85 14.72 22.29
N GLU A 310 -36.28 15.24 21.21
CA GLU A 310 -36.72 14.97 19.84
C GLU A 310 -36.55 13.50 19.46
N ALA A 311 -35.41 12.87 19.79
CA ALA A 311 -35.19 11.45 19.53
C ALA A 311 -36.17 10.55 20.30
N GLN A 312 -36.48 10.90 21.56
CA GLN A 312 -37.50 10.19 22.35
C GLN A 312 -38.90 10.36 21.75
N GLN A 313 -39.27 11.57 21.37
CA GLN A 313 -40.57 11.86 20.75
C GLN A 313 -40.74 11.12 19.43
N ARG A 314 -39.69 11.09 18.58
CA ARG A 314 -39.71 10.36 17.31
C ARG A 314 -39.90 8.86 17.49
N SER A 315 -39.21 8.26 18.46
CA SER A 315 -39.40 6.84 18.80
C SER A 315 -40.84 6.56 19.27
N ARG A 316 -41.39 7.41 20.14
CA ARG A 316 -42.77 7.27 20.64
C ARG A 316 -43.80 7.43 19.52
N ALA A 317 -43.68 8.47 18.69
CA ALA A 317 -44.61 8.72 17.59
C ALA A 317 -44.64 7.57 16.57
N LEU A 318 -43.49 6.97 16.23
CA LEU A 318 -43.43 5.83 15.32
C LEU A 318 -44.06 4.57 15.92
N LYS A 319 -43.94 4.37 17.24
CA LYS A 319 -44.60 3.26 17.95
C LYS A 319 -46.12 3.47 18.00
N GLU A 320 -46.55 4.68 18.29
CA GLU A 320 -47.99 5.05 18.32
C GLU A 320 -48.64 4.97 16.95
N ALA A 321 -47.92 5.34 15.88
CA ALA A 321 -48.39 5.25 14.50
C ALA A 321 -48.37 3.82 13.91
N ASN A 322 -47.93 2.81 14.67
CA ASN A 322 -47.69 1.44 14.18
C ASN A 322 -46.84 1.43 12.89
N ALA A 323 -45.80 2.26 12.86
CA ALA A 323 -44.88 2.34 11.72
C ALA A 323 -44.17 1.00 11.49
N PRO A 324 -43.61 0.74 10.29
CA PRO A 324 -42.86 -0.48 10.02
C PRO A 324 -41.80 -0.75 11.09
N LEU A 325 -41.67 -2.01 11.53
CA LEU A 325 -40.75 -2.40 12.61
C LEU A 325 -39.30 -1.92 12.38
N ARG A 326 -38.87 -1.88 11.12
CA ARG A 326 -37.55 -1.37 10.73
C ARG A 326 -37.35 0.11 11.09
N GLU A 327 -38.38 0.94 10.96
CA GLU A 327 -38.33 2.37 11.29
C GLU A 327 -38.32 2.60 12.79
N ILE A 328 -39.11 1.83 13.54
CA ILE A 328 -39.12 1.85 15.00
C ILE A 328 -37.73 1.45 15.55
N GLN A 329 -37.15 0.37 15.03
CA GLN A 329 -35.81 -0.08 15.41
C GLN A 329 -34.73 0.95 15.07
N ALA A 330 -34.84 1.63 13.92
CA ALA A 330 -33.91 2.68 13.54
C ALA A 330 -33.99 3.90 14.49
N ALA A 331 -35.20 4.31 14.88
CA ALA A 331 -35.40 5.41 15.81
C ALA A 331 -34.90 5.08 17.23
N ASP A 332 -35.15 3.86 17.72
CA ASP A 332 -34.65 3.40 19.02
C ASP A 332 -33.12 3.33 19.03
N LYS A 333 -32.51 2.87 17.93
CA LYS A 333 -31.06 2.87 17.78
C LYS A 333 -30.51 4.30 17.79
N ALA A 334 -31.13 5.23 17.06
CA ALA A 334 -30.71 6.63 17.01
C ALA A 334 -30.75 7.29 18.40
N LEU A 335 -31.80 7.03 19.18
CA LEU A 335 -31.91 7.48 20.57
C LEU A 335 -30.80 6.88 21.45
N ALA A 336 -30.51 5.59 21.30
CA ALA A 336 -29.46 4.91 22.07
C ALA A 336 -28.03 5.40 21.73
N THR A 337 -27.81 5.91 20.51
CA THR A 337 -26.53 6.45 20.06
C THR A 337 -26.30 7.93 20.39
N GLN A 338 -27.27 8.60 21.01
CA GLN A 338 -27.08 9.99 21.44
C GLN A 338 -25.94 10.10 22.47
N PRO A 339 -25.12 11.18 22.46
CA PRO A 339 -24.05 11.38 23.43
C PRO A 339 -24.57 11.31 24.86
N LYS A 340 -23.85 10.64 25.75
CA LYS A 340 -24.27 10.42 27.15
C LYS A 340 -23.90 11.59 28.05
N SER A 341 -22.85 12.32 27.70
CA SER A 341 -22.33 13.48 28.44
C SER A 341 -22.13 14.69 27.54
N GLU A 342 -22.04 15.88 28.15
CA GLU A 342 -21.70 17.12 27.43
C GLU A 342 -20.31 17.06 26.78
N ALA A 343 -19.33 16.43 27.45
CA ALA A 343 -17.98 16.27 26.91
C ALA A 343 -17.99 15.41 25.63
N GLU A 344 -18.73 14.31 25.65
CA GLU A 344 -18.91 13.42 24.49
C GLU A 344 -19.69 14.11 23.36
N ALA A 345 -20.73 14.89 23.70
CA ALA A 345 -21.49 15.68 22.73
C ALA A 345 -20.60 16.71 22.03
N ARG A 346 -19.81 17.44 22.82
CA ARG A 346 -18.88 18.45 22.30
C ARG A 346 -17.83 17.83 21.38
N GLU A 347 -17.21 16.72 21.78
CA GLU A 347 -16.25 16.01 20.93
C GLU A 347 -16.89 15.52 19.63
N THR A 348 -18.06 14.90 19.73
CA THR A 348 -18.78 14.32 18.58
C THR A 348 -19.19 15.39 17.59
N TRP A 349 -19.82 16.49 18.05
CA TRP A 349 -20.26 17.58 17.18
C TRP A 349 -19.09 18.38 16.63
N THR A 350 -18.00 18.57 17.38
CA THR A 350 -16.78 19.21 16.85
C THR A 350 -16.19 18.38 15.71
N ARG A 351 -16.12 17.06 15.87
CA ARG A 351 -15.66 16.16 14.81
C ARG A 351 -16.58 16.18 13.60
N ALA A 352 -17.90 16.12 13.82
CA ALA A 352 -18.89 16.13 12.75
C ALA A 352 -18.88 17.46 11.97
N GLN A 353 -18.79 18.59 12.66
CA GLN A 353 -18.63 19.91 12.06
C GLN A 353 -17.39 19.98 11.17
N ALA A 354 -16.24 19.49 11.65
CA ALA A 354 -15.00 19.51 10.88
C ALA A 354 -15.08 18.65 9.61
N VAL A 355 -15.83 17.55 9.63
CA VAL A 355 -16.05 16.69 8.47
C VAL A 355 -17.00 17.34 7.47
N ASP A 356 -18.10 17.94 7.93
CA ASP A 356 -19.11 18.53 7.04
C ASP A 356 -18.72 19.91 6.49
N ALA A 357 -17.72 20.58 7.10
CA ALA A 357 -17.20 21.86 6.63
C ALA A 357 -16.02 21.75 5.65
N ALA A 358 -15.45 20.55 5.48
CA ALA A 358 -14.36 20.25 4.55
C ALA A 358 -14.90 19.91 3.15
#